data_AF-A0A2J8PQP6-F1
#
_entry.id   AF-A0A2J8PQP6-F1
#
_cell.length_a   1.000
_cell.length_b   1.000
_cell.length_c   1.000
_cell.angle_alpha   90.00
_cell.angle_beta   90.00
_cell.angle_gamma   90.00
#
_symmetry.space_group_name_H-M   'P 1'
#
loop_
_entity.id
_entity.type
_entity.pdbx_description
1 polymer ?
#
loop_
_entity_poly.entity_id
_entity_poly.type
_entity_poly.pdbx_seq_one_letter_code
_entity_poly.pdbx_strand_id
1 'polypeptide(L)'
;MASSTPSSSATSSNAGADPNTTNLRPTTYDTWCGVAHGCTRKLGLKICGFLQRTNSLEEKSRLVSAFKERQSSKNLLSCENSDRDARFRRTETDFSNLFARDLLPAKNGEEQTVQFLLEVVDILLNYVRKTFDRSTKVLDFHHPHQLLEGMEGFNLELSDHPESLEQILVDCRDTLKYGVRTGHPRFFNQLSTGLDIIGLAGEWLTSTANTNMFTYEIAPVFVLMEQITLKKMREIIGWSSKDGDGIFSPGGAISNMYSIMAARYKYFPEVKTKGMAAVPKLVLFTSEQSHYSIKKAGAALGFGTDNVILIKCNERGKIIPADFEAKILEAKQKGYVPFYVNATAGTTVYGAFDPIQEIADICEKYNLWLHVDAAWGGGLLMSRKHRHKLNGIER
;
A
#
# COMPACT_ATOMS: atom_id res chain seq x y z
N MET A 1 11.74 77.15 8.25
CA MET A 1 11.90 77.26 9.71
C MET A 1 12.76 76.09 10.17
N ALA A 2 13.72 76.40 11.04
CA ALA A 2 14.95 75.70 11.38
C ALA A 2 14.72 74.31 12.04
N SER A 3 15.54 73.29 11.70
CA SER A 3 16.72 72.77 12.46
C SER A 3 16.31 71.70 13.50
N SER A 4 17.01 70.61 13.80
CA SER A 4 18.43 70.24 13.69
C SER A 4 18.63 68.75 14.06
N THR A 5 19.52 68.07 13.35
CA THR A 5 20.32 66.85 13.72
C THR A 5 21.28 67.11 14.90
N PRO A 6 22.20 66.20 15.35
CA PRO A 6 22.22 64.73 15.57
C PRO A 6 22.97 64.32 16.89
N SER A 7 23.49 63.06 16.96
CA SER A 7 24.58 62.51 17.85
C SER A 7 24.12 61.86 19.17
N SER A 8 24.76 60.85 19.78
CA SER A 8 25.94 60.01 19.51
C SER A 8 25.96 58.83 20.51
N SER A 9 26.80 57.84 20.20
CA SER A 9 27.20 56.61 20.93
C SER A 9 27.77 56.77 22.34
N ALA A 10 27.60 55.76 23.22
CA ALA A 10 28.62 55.23 24.16
C ALA A 10 28.18 54.00 25.01
N THR A 11 28.84 52.85 24.75
CA THR A 11 29.50 51.86 25.66
C THR A 11 29.01 51.47 27.08
N SER A 12 29.06 50.13 27.32
CA SER A 12 29.47 49.37 28.55
C SER A 12 28.53 49.41 29.77
N SER A 13 28.37 48.42 30.67
CA SER A 13 28.89 47.06 30.90
C SER A 13 28.17 46.48 32.14
N ASN A 14 28.10 45.14 32.23
CA ASN A 14 28.05 44.28 33.43
C ASN A 14 26.86 44.22 34.41
N ALA A 15 26.43 42.95 34.59
CA ALA A 15 26.19 42.20 35.83
C ALA A 15 24.89 42.44 36.64
N GLY A 16 24.16 41.33 36.82
CA GLY A 16 23.09 41.16 37.81
C GLY A 16 22.40 39.79 37.66
N ALA A 17 22.98 38.74 38.24
CA ALA A 17 22.26 37.52 38.64
C ALA A 17 21.39 37.85 39.87
N ASP A 18 20.20 37.26 40.04
CA ASP A 18 19.86 36.05 40.85
C ASP A 18 18.32 36.06 41.09
N PRO A 19 17.62 35.14 41.80
CA PRO A 19 17.66 33.66 41.97
C PRO A 19 16.29 32.99 41.68
N ASN A 20 16.19 31.68 41.90
CA ASN A 20 15.00 30.80 42.00
C ASN A 20 14.49 30.12 40.71
N THR A 21 14.94 28.89 40.46
CA THR A 21 14.18 27.70 40.90
C THR A 21 14.96 26.41 40.64
N THR A 22 15.02 25.61 41.70
CA THR A 22 15.68 24.32 41.86
C THR A 22 14.90 23.17 41.23
N ASN A 23 15.66 22.21 40.67
CA ASN A 23 15.46 20.76 40.64
C ASN A 23 14.03 20.18 40.68
N LEU A 24 13.67 19.42 39.63
CA LEU A 24 13.03 18.10 39.72
C LEU A 24 13.13 17.39 38.34
N ARG A 25 13.92 16.31 38.28
CA ARG A 25 13.83 15.28 37.22
C ARG A 25 12.59 14.42 37.48
N PRO A 26 11.95 13.90 36.41
CA PRO A 26 11.41 12.55 36.45
C PRO A 26 12.00 11.68 35.33
N THR A 27 12.60 10.57 35.75
CA THR A 27 12.95 9.39 34.96
C THR A 27 11.72 8.51 34.74
N THR A 28 11.12 8.56 33.55
CA THR A 28 10.07 7.59 33.13
C THR A 28 10.07 7.37 31.61
N TYR A 29 11.24 7.36 30.96
CA TYR A 29 11.34 7.02 29.52
C TYR A 29 11.76 5.55 29.27
N ASP A 30 12.39 4.89 30.24
CA ASP A 30 13.00 3.56 30.03
C ASP A 30 12.09 2.37 30.35
N THR A 31 10.99 2.56 31.08
CA THR A 31 10.08 1.46 31.44
C THR A 31 9.08 1.11 30.33
N TRP A 32 8.73 2.07 29.46
CA TRP A 32 7.75 1.84 28.37
C TRP A 32 8.41 1.27 27.09
N CYS A 33 9.65 1.66 26.79
CA CYS A 33 10.42 1.07 25.70
C CYS A 33 10.68 -0.43 25.91
N GLY A 34 10.92 -0.87 27.16
CA GLY A 34 11.13 -2.28 27.49
C GLY A 34 9.90 -3.17 27.29
N VAL A 35 8.71 -2.67 27.62
CA VAL A 35 7.44 -3.43 27.47
C VAL A 35 7.01 -3.51 26.01
N ALA A 36 7.16 -2.41 25.24
CA ALA A 36 6.86 -2.38 23.81
C ALA A 36 7.84 -3.24 22.96
N HIS A 37 9.14 -3.27 23.32
CA HIS A 37 10.12 -4.16 22.70
C HIS A 37 9.87 -5.65 23.03
N GLY A 38 9.32 -5.96 24.20
CA GLY A 38 9.03 -7.33 24.62
C GLY A 38 7.86 -7.98 23.86
N CYS A 39 6.80 -7.22 23.59
CA CYS A 39 5.61 -7.72 22.87
C CYS A 39 5.85 -7.87 21.37
N THR A 40 6.55 -6.92 20.73
CA THR A 40 6.89 -6.96 19.30
C THR A 40 7.88 -8.07 18.96
N ARG A 41 8.87 -8.36 19.83
CA ARG A 41 9.74 -9.55 19.66
C ARG A 41 8.97 -10.86 19.72
N LYS A 42 8.00 -11.01 20.62
CA LYS A 42 7.28 -12.29 20.80
C LYS A 42 6.38 -12.64 19.62
N LEU A 43 5.76 -11.65 18.98
CA LEU A 43 4.95 -11.89 17.78
C LEU A 43 5.84 -12.08 16.53
N GLY A 44 6.88 -11.25 16.38
CA GLY A 44 7.85 -11.36 15.27
C GLY A 44 8.65 -12.66 15.27
N LEU A 45 9.08 -13.16 16.43
CA LEU A 45 9.77 -14.45 16.57
C LEU A 45 8.85 -15.64 16.32
N LYS A 46 7.55 -15.54 16.65
CA LYS A 46 6.57 -16.59 16.35
C LYS A 46 6.31 -16.70 14.84
N ILE A 47 6.25 -15.58 14.13
CA ILE A 47 6.08 -15.54 12.68
C ILE A 47 7.37 -16.03 11.98
N CYS A 48 8.55 -15.59 12.42
CA CYS A 48 9.83 -16.11 11.90
C CYS A 48 10.04 -17.61 12.20
N GLY A 49 9.68 -18.08 13.39
CA GLY A 49 9.77 -19.49 13.77
C GLY A 49 8.82 -20.39 12.97
N PHE A 50 7.66 -19.86 12.55
CA PHE A 50 6.74 -20.57 11.66
C PHE A 50 7.28 -20.65 10.22
N LEU A 51 7.93 -19.58 9.74
CA LEU A 51 8.54 -19.52 8.40
C LEU A 51 9.84 -20.32 8.28
N GLN A 52 10.57 -20.55 9.38
CA GLN A 52 11.79 -21.37 9.38
C GLN A 52 11.53 -22.88 9.56
N ARG A 53 10.38 -23.28 10.15
CA ARG A 53 10.05 -24.69 10.42
C ARG A 53 9.64 -25.52 9.19
N THR A 54 9.48 -24.92 8.02
CA THR A 54 9.04 -25.61 6.80
C THR A 54 10.17 -26.22 5.97
N ASN A 55 11.42 -26.26 6.45
CA ASN A 55 12.59 -26.66 5.66
C ASN A 55 13.47 -27.79 6.24
N SER A 56 12.90 -28.80 6.92
CA SER A 56 13.66 -30.03 7.20
C SER A 56 12.79 -31.29 7.12
N LEU A 57 13.25 -32.26 6.32
CA LEU A 57 12.60 -33.55 6.07
C LEU A 57 12.89 -34.60 7.16
N GLU A 58 13.74 -34.31 8.16
CA GLU A 58 14.13 -35.29 9.19
C GLU A 58 13.26 -35.27 10.48
N GLU A 59 12.45 -34.24 10.71
CA GLU A 59 11.61 -34.17 11.94
C GLU A 59 10.29 -34.96 11.86
N LYS A 60 9.87 -35.40 10.67
CA LYS A 60 8.60 -36.13 10.48
C LYS A 60 8.57 -37.50 11.15
N SER A 61 9.72 -38.16 11.36
CA SER A 61 9.74 -39.51 11.94
C SER A 61 9.66 -39.53 13.48
N ARG A 62 10.02 -38.43 14.16
CA ARG A 62 9.97 -38.34 15.63
C ARG A 62 8.61 -37.88 16.17
N LEU A 63 7.82 -37.19 15.34
CA LEU A 63 6.46 -36.74 15.70
C LEU A 63 5.44 -37.90 15.68
N VAL A 64 5.64 -38.91 14.84
CA VAL A 64 4.72 -40.05 14.72
C VAL A 64 4.81 -40.99 15.94
N SER A 65 5.97 -41.10 16.57
CA SER A 65 6.15 -41.86 17.82
C SER A 65 5.58 -41.13 19.04
N ALA A 66 5.76 -39.80 19.13
CA ALA A 66 5.20 -38.99 20.23
C ALA A 66 3.66 -38.90 20.22
N PHE A 67 3.02 -39.07 19.05
CA PHE A 67 1.56 -39.12 18.93
C PHE A 67 0.96 -40.45 19.39
N LYS A 68 1.72 -41.55 19.39
CA LYS A 68 1.24 -42.87 19.84
C LYS A 68 1.21 -43.01 21.36
N GLU A 69 2.12 -42.35 22.09
CA GLU A 69 2.13 -42.40 23.56
C GLU A 69 1.02 -41.54 24.20
N ARG A 70 0.61 -40.43 23.56
CA ARG A 70 -0.47 -39.55 24.04
C ARG A 70 -1.88 -40.11 23.93
N GLN A 71 -2.09 -41.22 23.22
CA GLN A 71 -3.39 -41.90 23.17
C GLN A 71 -3.65 -42.81 24.39
N SER A 72 -2.64 -43.09 25.22
CA SER A 72 -2.79 -43.99 26.38
C SER A 72 -3.22 -43.32 27.69
N SER A 73 -3.30 -41.99 27.73
CA SER A 73 -3.54 -41.22 28.98
C SER A 73 -4.91 -40.51 29.00
N LYS A 74 -5.97 -41.17 28.51
CA LYS A 74 -7.33 -40.60 28.46
C LYS A 74 -8.24 -40.94 29.67
N ASN A 75 -7.70 -41.47 30.77
CA ASN A 75 -8.51 -41.95 31.91
C ASN A 75 -8.34 -41.22 33.25
N LEU A 76 -7.78 -40.00 33.29
CA LEU A 76 -7.85 -39.18 34.51
C LEU A 76 -8.01 -37.72 34.13
N LEU A 77 -9.24 -37.23 34.25
CA LEU A 77 -9.70 -35.85 34.52
C LEU A 77 -11.16 -35.74 34.08
N SER A 78 -12.01 -36.55 34.71
CA SER A 78 -13.46 -36.43 34.70
C SER A 78 -13.90 -35.64 35.93
N CYS A 79 -13.91 -34.32 35.83
CA CYS A 79 -14.75 -33.38 36.59
C CYS A 79 -14.30 -31.96 36.24
N GLU A 80 -15.27 -31.04 36.10
CA GLU A 80 -15.11 -29.62 35.76
C GLU A 80 -14.89 -29.29 34.28
N ASN A 81 -15.92 -29.49 33.45
CA ASN A 81 -16.04 -28.75 32.17
C ASN A 81 -17.48 -28.73 31.62
N SER A 82 -18.46 -28.30 32.41
CA SER A 82 -19.85 -28.12 31.94
C SER A 82 -20.20 -26.71 31.45
N ASP A 83 -19.33 -25.70 31.60
CA ASP A 83 -19.71 -24.29 31.36
C ASP A 83 -18.89 -23.52 30.30
N ARG A 84 -18.01 -24.18 29.51
CA ARG A 84 -17.20 -23.49 28.48
C ARG A 84 -17.60 -23.75 27.03
N ASP A 85 -18.42 -24.76 26.75
CA ASP A 85 -18.88 -25.08 25.38
C ASP A 85 -20.13 -24.29 24.93
N ALA A 86 -20.63 -23.35 25.75
CA ALA A 86 -21.85 -22.59 25.45
C ALA A 86 -21.63 -21.28 24.65
N ARG A 87 -20.37 -20.82 24.44
CA ARG A 87 -20.10 -19.46 23.94
C ARG A 87 -20.10 -19.25 22.42
N PHE A 88 -20.23 -20.32 21.63
CA PHE A 88 -20.40 -20.22 20.18
C PHE A 88 -21.45 -21.25 19.71
N ARG A 89 -22.66 -21.19 20.28
CA ARG A 89 -23.81 -21.83 19.64
C ARG A 89 -24.26 -20.92 18.50
N ARG A 90 -24.22 -21.43 17.26
CA ARG A 90 -25.05 -20.90 16.17
C ARG A 90 -26.51 -21.12 16.57
N THR A 91 -27.12 -20.11 17.15
CA THR A 91 -28.58 -20.00 17.19
C THR A 91 -29.01 -19.58 15.79
N GLU A 92 -29.91 -20.32 15.16
CA GLU A 92 -30.58 -19.86 13.93
C GLU A 92 -31.24 -18.52 14.25
N THR A 93 -30.60 -17.44 13.81
CA THR A 93 -31.05 -16.08 14.08
C THR A 93 -31.83 -15.63 12.86
N ASP A 94 -33.10 -15.29 13.05
CA ASP A 94 -33.94 -14.76 11.99
C ASP A 94 -33.67 -13.26 11.80
N PHE A 95 -33.14 -12.89 10.63
CA PHE A 95 -32.80 -11.52 10.26
C PHE A 95 -33.91 -10.80 9.47
N SER A 96 -35.06 -11.46 9.19
CA SER A 96 -36.09 -10.89 8.32
C SER A 96 -36.80 -9.67 8.93
N ASN A 97 -36.81 -9.55 10.27
CA ASN A 97 -37.43 -8.44 11.01
C ASN A 97 -36.41 -7.57 11.76
N LEU A 98 -35.11 -7.75 11.50
CA LEU A 98 -34.04 -6.93 12.04
C LEU A 98 -33.53 -5.96 10.97
N PHE A 99 -33.12 -4.76 11.39
CA PHE A 99 -32.62 -3.72 10.51
C PHE A 99 -31.26 -3.21 11.01
N ALA A 100 -30.50 -2.53 10.15
CA ALA A 100 -29.19 -1.98 10.51
C ALA A 100 -29.25 -1.05 11.75
N ARG A 101 -30.37 -0.33 11.94
CA ARG A 101 -30.60 0.53 13.12
C ARG A 101 -30.72 -0.21 14.45
N ASP A 102 -30.91 -1.53 14.42
CA ASP A 102 -31.02 -2.39 15.60
C ASP A 102 -29.65 -2.97 16.02
N LEU A 103 -28.63 -2.82 15.17
CA LEU A 103 -27.25 -3.21 15.46
C LEU A 103 -26.53 -2.15 16.31
N LEU A 104 -25.33 -2.46 16.80
CA LEU A 104 -24.48 -1.49 17.48
C LEU A 104 -24.34 -0.22 16.61
N PRO A 105 -24.51 0.98 17.19
CA PRO A 105 -24.45 1.31 18.63
C PRO A 105 -25.79 1.25 19.38
N ALA A 106 -26.86 0.65 18.84
CA ALA A 106 -28.13 0.51 19.54
C ALA A 106 -27.99 -0.29 20.85
N LYS A 107 -28.79 0.09 21.85
CA LYS A 107 -28.78 -0.55 23.17
C LYS A 107 -29.18 -2.02 23.04
N ASN A 108 -28.40 -2.92 23.64
CA ASN A 108 -28.58 -4.37 23.58
C ASN A 108 -28.46 -4.98 22.17
N GLY A 109 -27.90 -4.26 21.18
CA GLY A 109 -27.69 -4.75 19.82
C GLY A 109 -26.43 -5.60 19.61
N GLU A 110 -25.67 -5.91 20.67
CA GLU A 110 -24.38 -6.59 20.58
C GLU A 110 -24.50 -8.01 20.01
N GLU A 111 -25.44 -8.80 20.53
CA GLU A 111 -25.64 -10.19 20.09
C GLU A 111 -26.06 -10.25 18.61
N GLN A 112 -27.03 -9.43 18.21
CA GLN A 112 -27.49 -9.34 16.82
C GLN A 112 -26.36 -8.88 15.88
N THR A 113 -25.53 -7.94 16.33
CA THR A 113 -24.38 -7.46 15.55
C THR A 113 -23.37 -8.59 15.32
N VAL A 114 -23.04 -9.35 16.37
CA VAL A 114 -22.13 -10.49 16.27
C VAL A 114 -22.69 -11.56 15.34
N GLN A 115 -23.96 -11.94 15.49
CA GLN A 115 -24.58 -12.96 14.64
C GLN A 115 -24.63 -12.52 13.17
N PHE A 116 -25.02 -11.28 12.90
CA PHE A 116 -25.05 -10.74 11.53
C PHE A 116 -23.66 -10.78 10.88
N LEU A 117 -22.62 -10.33 11.59
CA LEU A 117 -21.24 -10.37 11.09
C LEU A 117 -20.75 -11.81 10.86
N LEU A 118 -21.12 -12.76 11.72
CA LEU A 118 -20.78 -14.18 11.53
C LEU A 118 -21.43 -14.78 10.29
N GLU A 119 -22.67 -14.41 9.98
CA GLU A 119 -23.34 -14.84 8.74
C GLU A 119 -22.71 -14.22 7.49
N VAL A 120 -22.34 -12.94 7.53
CA VAL A 120 -21.54 -12.30 6.47
C VAL A 120 -20.23 -13.07 6.27
N VAL A 121 -19.50 -13.38 7.36
CA VAL A 121 -18.25 -14.14 7.29
C VAL A 121 -18.47 -15.55 6.70
N ASP A 122 -19.57 -16.23 7.00
CA ASP A 122 -19.87 -17.54 6.40
C ASP A 122 -20.04 -17.44 4.87
N ILE A 123 -20.76 -16.41 4.38
CA ILE A 123 -20.89 -16.10 2.95
C ILE A 123 -19.49 -15.92 2.32
N LEU A 124 -18.64 -15.11 2.95
CA LEU A 124 -17.28 -14.85 2.48
C LEU A 124 -16.42 -16.13 2.46
N LEU A 125 -16.46 -16.94 3.51
CA LEU A 125 -15.70 -18.19 3.59
C LEU A 125 -16.15 -19.20 2.53
N ASN A 126 -17.46 -19.27 2.25
CA ASN A 126 -17.98 -20.10 1.15
C ASN A 126 -17.48 -19.59 -0.21
N TYR A 127 -17.42 -18.28 -0.42
CA TYR A 127 -16.84 -17.69 -1.63
C TYR A 127 -15.33 -17.98 -1.76
N VAL A 128 -14.57 -17.88 -0.67
CA VAL A 128 -13.13 -18.22 -0.62
C VAL A 128 -12.91 -19.69 -1.02
N ARG A 129 -13.70 -20.62 -0.46
CA ARG A 129 -13.62 -22.06 -0.81
C ARG A 129 -13.82 -22.28 -2.31
N LYS A 130 -14.85 -21.66 -2.88
CA LYS A 130 -15.17 -21.76 -4.33
C LYS A 130 -14.10 -21.11 -5.21
N THR A 131 -13.43 -20.07 -4.74
CA THR A 131 -12.42 -19.32 -5.52
C THR A 131 -11.25 -20.21 -5.99
N PHE A 132 -10.83 -21.18 -5.17
CA PHE A 132 -9.73 -22.09 -5.53
C PHE A 132 -10.19 -23.36 -6.25
N ASP A 133 -11.50 -23.58 -6.37
CA ASP A 133 -12.07 -24.70 -7.12
C ASP A 133 -12.23 -24.33 -8.61
N ARG A 134 -11.51 -25.07 -9.46
CA ARG A 134 -11.49 -24.89 -10.92
C ARG A 134 -12.77 -25.31 -11.62
N SER A 135 -13.71 -25.96 -10.90
CA SER A 135 -15.05 -26.26 -11.41
C SER A 135 -15.93 -25.01 -11.49
N THR A 136 -15.60 -23.97 -10.72
CA THR A 136 -16.39 -22.73 -10.67
C THR A 136 -16.07 -21.82 -11.85
N LYS A 137 -17.07 -21.05 -12.30
CA LYS A 137 -16.87 -20.04 -13.35
C LYS A 137 -15.99 -18.90 -12.81
N VAL A 138 -15.07 -18.39 -13.64
CA VAL A 138 -14.31 -17.16 -13.37
C VAL A 138 -15.25 -15.96 -13.22
N LEU A 139 -16.27 -15.89 -14.07
CA LEU A 139 -17.31 -14.87 -14.08
C LEU A 139 -18.58 -15.49 -14.62
N ASP A 140 -19.72 -15.17 -14.01
CA ASP A 140 -21.03 -15.31 -14.64
C ASP A 140 -21.39 -14.00 -15.33
N PHE A 141 -21.09 -13.91 -16.63
CA PHE A 141 -21.14 -12.64 -17.35
C PHE A 141 -22.58 -12.25 -17.68
N HIS A 142 -22.92 -11.01 -17.34
CA HIS A 142 -24.16 -10.34 -17.72
C HIS A 142 -23.81 -8.95 -18.26
N HIS A 143 -24.53 -8.51 -19.30
CA HIS A 143 -24.41 -7.15 -19.80
C HIS A 143 -24.96 -6.14 -18.77
N PRO A 144 -24.50 -4.88 -18.78
CA PRO A 144 -24.94 -3.88 -17.82
C PRO A 144 -26.46 -3.72 -17.73
N HIS A 145 -27.16 -3.75 -18.88
CA HIS A 145 -28.63 -3.62 -18.89
C HIS A 145 -29.33 -4.77 -18.15
N GLN A 146 -28.79 -5.99 -18.19
CA GLN A 146 -29.37 -7.14 -17.49
C GLN A 146 -29.27 -6.97 -15.96
N LEU A 147 -28.11 -6.50 -15.47
CA LEU A 147 -27.93 -6.22 -14.04
C LEU A 147 -28.78 -5.04 -13.55
N LEU A 148 -28.96 -4.02 -14.39
CA LEU A 148 -29.78 -2.85 -14.09
C LEU A 148 -31.29 -3.16 -14.08
N GLU A 149 -31.75 -4.09 -14.92
CA GLU A 149 -33.16 -4.52 -14.96
C GLU A 149 -33.58 -5.34 -13.72
N GLY A 150 -32.63 -5.72 -12.86
CA GLY A 150 -32.88 -6.48 -11.63
C GLY A 150 -32.81 -7.99 -11.87
N MET A 151 -31.62 -8.57 -11.71
CA MET A 151 -31.38 -10.00 -11.93
C MET A 151 -31.93 -10.85 -10.78
N GLU A 152 -33.01 -11.58 -11.01
CA GLU A 152 -33.56 -12.57 -10.06
C GLU A 152 -33.85 -11.98 -8.66
N GLY A 153 -34.25 -10.70 -8.58
CA GLY A 153 -34.54 -10.01 -7.31
C GLY A 153 -33.36 -9.20 -6.74
N PHE A 154 -32.18 -9.25 -7.36
CA PHE A 154 -31.07 -8.37 -7.01
C PHE A 154 -31.33 -6.96 -7.54
N ASN A 155 -31.73 -6.05 -6.65
CA ASN A 155 -32.05 -4.66 -6.96
C ASN A 155 -30.87 -3.74 -6.62
N LEU A 156 -30.44 -2.92 -7.59
CA LEU A 156 -29.35 -1.95 -7.39
C LEU A 156 -29.87 -0.55 -7.03
N GLU A 157 -31.17 -0.30 -7.17
CA GLU A 157 -31.78 0.99 -6.85
C GLU A 157 -31.87 1.20 -5.34
N LEU A 158 -31.62 2.44 -4.92
CA LEU A 158 -31.74 2.85 -3.52
C LEU A 158 -33.16 3.35 -3.23
N SER A 159 -33.61 3.19 -1.99
CA SER A 159 -34.92 3.68 -1.55
C SER A 159 -34.84 4.43 -0.22
N ASP A 160 -35.90 5.18 0.12
CA ASP A 160 -36.00 5.94 1.37
C ASP A 160 -36.16 5.04 2.61
N HIS A 161 -36.55 3.78 2.43
CA HIS A 161 -36.83 2.84 3.51
C HIS A 161 -35.73 1.79 3.63
N PRO A 162 -35.36 1.39 4.86
CA PRO A 162 -34.35 0.37 5.05
C PRO A 162 -34.89 -1.00 4.65
N GLU A 163 -34.00 -1.83 4.12
CA GLU A 163 -34.26 -3.25 3.96
C GLU A 163 -33.88 -4.01 5.24
N SER A 164 -34.43 -5.22 5.39
CA SER A 164 -34.10 -6.11 6.50
C SER A 164 -32.65 -6.59 6.39
N LEU A 165 -32.05 -6.99 7.51
CA LEU A 165 -30.72 -7.58 7.52
C LEU A 165 -30.66 -8.88 6.71
N GLU A 166 -31.75 -9.63 6.58
CA GLU A 166 -31.79 -10.80 5.67
C GLU A 166 -31.62 -10.37 4.22
N GLN A 167 -32.29 -9.29 3.79
CA GLN A 167 -32.13 -8.77 2.44
C GLN A 167 -30.69 -8.30 2.19
N ILE A 168 -30.07 -7.64 3.17
CA ILE A 168 -28.63 -7.28 3.08
C ILE A 168 -27.73 -8.50 2.92
N LEU A 169 -28.03 -9.63 3.60
CA LEU A 169 -27.30 -10.89 3.41
C LEU A 169 -27.53 -11.47 2.01
N VAL A 170 -28.73 -11.36 1.45
CA VAL A 170 -29.03 -11.73 0.05
C VAL A 170 -28.18 -10.89 -0.91
N ASP A 171 -28.16 -9.57 -0.75
CA ASP A 171 -27.40 -8.67 -1.61
C ASP A 171 -25.90 -8.95 -1.55
N CYS A 172 -25.37 -9.31 -0.38
CA CYS A 172 -23.99 -9.75 -0.23
C CYS A 172 -23.69 -11.02 -1.06
N ARG A 173 -24.59 -12.01 -1.04
CA ARG A 173 -24.43 -13.25 -1.82
C ARG A 173 -24.50 -12.95 -3.32
N ASP A 174 -25.45 -12.13 -3.75
CA ASP A 174 -25.66 -11.83 -5.17
C ASP A 174 -24.56 -10.94 -5.75
N THR A 175 -24.06 -9.98 -4.97
CA THR A 175 -22.88 -9.19 -5.33
C THR A 175 -21.67 -10.10 -5.64
N LEU A 176 -21.44 -11.12 -4.81
CA LEU A 176 -20.37 -12.09 -5.03
C LEU A 176 -20.68 -13.12 -6.13
N LYS A 177 -21.96 -13.42 -6.36
CA LYS A 177 -22.42 -14.32 -7.44
C LYS A 177 -22.11 -13.73 -8.81
N TYR A 178 -22.36 -12.43 -8.99
CA TYR A 178 -22.18 -11.74 -10.28
C TYR A 178 -20.83 -11.04 -10.43
N GLY A 179 -20.02 -10.97 -9.36
CA GLY A 179 -18.65 -10.47 -9.40
C GLY A 179 -17.66 -11.40 -10.11
N VAL A 180 -16.54 -10.83 -10.57
CA VAL A 180 -15.41 -11.60 -11.11
C VAL A 180 -14.61 -12.26 -9.99
N ARG A 181 -14.31 -13.56 -10.09
CA ARG A 181 -13.40 -14.26 -9.19
C ARG A 181 -11.94 -13.95 -9.54
N THR A 182 -11.43 -12.80 -9.11
CA THR A 182 -10.03 -12.37 -9.36
C THR A 182 -8.98 -13.28 -8.72
N GLY A 183 -9.35 -14.04 -7.68
CA GLY A 183 -8.52 -15.07 -7.06
C GLY A 183 -8.50 -16.41 -7.78
N HIS A 184 -9.32 -16.61 -8.82
CA HIS A 184 -9.46 -17.89 -9.49
C HIS A 184 -8.15 -18.29 -10.23
N PRO A 185 -7.68 -19.55 -10.16
CA PRO A 185 -6.42 -19.97 -10.77
C PRO A 185 -6.32 -19.81 -12.29
N ARG A 186 -7.45 -19.56 -12.97
CA ARG A 186 -7.53 -19.31 -14.42
C ARG A 186 -7.88 -17.86 -14.78
N PHE A 187 -7.84 -16.95 -13.80
CA PHE A 187 -8.01 -15.52 -14.06
C PHE A 187 -6.65 -14.90 -14.43
N PHE A 188 -6.50 -14.51 -15.69
CA PHE A 188 -5.27 -13.94 -16.25
C PHE A 188 -5.50 -12.59 -16.94
N ASN A 189 -6.60 -11.90 -16.60
CA ASN A 189 -7.01 -10.67 -17.29
C ASN A 189 -6.22 -9.43 -16.83
N GLN A 190 -5.69 -9.44 -15.60
CA GLN A 190 -5.08 -8.28 -14.97
C GLN A 190 -3.68 -8.63 -14.44
N LEU A 191 -2.86 -7.60 -14.16
CA LEU A 191 -1.57 -7.79 -13.48
C LEU A 191 -1.75 -8.18 -12.01
N SER A 192 -2.79 -7.65 -11.36
CA SER A 192 -3.19 -8.02 -10.00
C SER A 192 -4.17 -9.19 -10.05
N THR A 193 -3.75 -10.35 -9.58
CA THR A 193 -4.54 -11.59 -9.54
C THR A 193 -4.29 -12.34 -8.23
N GLY A 194 -5.11 -13.36 -7.96
CA GLY A 194 -4.95 -14.19 -6.77
C GLY A 194 -5.69 -13.63 -5.55
N LEU A 195 -5.70 -14.43 -4.50
CA LEU A 195 -6.29 -14.11 -3.21
C LEU A 195 -5.37 -14.66 -2.12
N ASP A 196 -4.53 -13.80 -1.56
CA ASP A 196 -3.65 -14.19 -0.45
C ASP A 196 -4.44 -14.18 0.86
N ILE A 197 -4.41 -15.29 1.60
CA ILE A 197 -5.21 -15.46 2.82
C ILE A 197 -4.73 -14.55 3.95
N ILE A 198 -3.43 -14.25 4.01
CA ILE A 198 -2.87 -13.34 5.01
C ILE A 198 -3.19 -11.89 4.62
N GLY A 199 -3.13 -11.56 3.32
CA GLY A 199 -3.61 -10.30 2.78
C GLY A 199 -5.07 -10.03 3.15
N LEU A 200 -5.96 -11.00 2.90
CA LEU A 200 -7.39 -10.89 3.25
C LEU A 200 -7.62 -10.69 4.76
N ALA A 201 -6.93 -11.47 5.60
CA ALA A 201 -7.04 -11.32 7.05
C ALA A 201 -6.52 -9.95 7.53
N GLY A 202 -5.46 -9.45 6.89
CA GLY A 202 -4.93 -8.10 7.11
C GLY A 202 -5.97 -7.03 6.76
N GLU A 203 -6.63 -7.15 5.60
CA GLU A 203 -7.68 -6.20 5.18
C GLU A 203 -8.88 -6.19 6.14
N TRP A 204 -9.36 -7.35 6.58
CA TRP A 204 -10.43 -7.41 7.59
C TRP A 204 -10.04 -6.71 8.89
N LEU A 205 -8.80 -6.90 9.35
CA LEU A 205 -8.28 -6.24 10.54
C LEU A 205 -8.11 -4.72 10.34
N THR A 206 -7.62 -4.29 9.18
CA THR A 206 -7.51 -2.87 8.82
C THR A 206 -8.89 -2.20 8.76
N SER A 207 -9.89 -2.83 8.14
CA SER A 207 -11.27 -2.34 8.11
C SER A 207 -11.91 -2.30 9.51
N THR A 208 -11.58 -3.26 10.38
CA THR A 208 -12.04 -3.24 11.78
C THR A 208 -11.43 -2.05 12.55
N ALA A 209 -10.16 -1.72 12.29
CA ALA A 209 -9.48 -0.60 12.94
C ALA A 209 -9.97 0.77 12.44
N ASN A 210 -10.38 0.87 11.17
CA ASN A 210 -11.01 2.04 10.54
C ASN A 210 -10.41 3.40 10.96
N THR A 211 -9.09 3.55 10.85
CA THR A 211 -8.35 4.78 11.21
C THR A 211 -7.67 5.42 10.01
N ASN A 212 -7.10 6.61 10.19
CA ASN A 212 -6.39 7.36 9.15
C ASN A 212 -4.86 7.40 9.40
N MET A 213 -4.08 7.44 8.33
CA MET A 213 -2.61 7.41 8.37
C MET A 213 -1.92 8.78 8.59
N PHE A 214 -2.68 9.87 8.70
CA PHE A 214 -2.10 11.23 8.66
C PHE A 214 -1.29 11.60 9.90
N THR A 215 -1.57 11.03 11.08
CA THR A 215 -0.81 11.28 12.32
C THR A 215 -0.55 9.99 13.10
N TYR A 216 0.55 10.00 13.85
CA TYR A 216 0.88 8.93 14.80
C TYR A 216 -0.17 8.77 15.91
N GLU A 217 -0.80 9.87 16.34
CA GLU A 217 -1.76 9.88 17.45
C GLU A 217 -2.93 8.91 17.26
N ILE A 218 -3.47 8.82 16.04
CA ILE A 218 -4.63 7.98 15.73
C ILE A 218 -4.26 6.67 15.00
N ALA A 219 -3.02 6.50 14.56
CA ALA A 219 -2.54 5.31 13.85
C ALA A 219 -1.11 4.88 14.28
N PRO A 220 -0.80 4.77 15.58
CA PRO A 220 0.58 4.64 16.06
C PRO A 220 1.26 3.36 15.54
N VAL A 221 0.51 2.26 15.51
CA VAL A 221 1.04 0.97 15.02
C VAL A 221 1.27 1.01 13.51
N PHE A 222 0.32 1.53 12.74
CA PHE A 222 0.39 1.53 11.29
C PHE A 222 1.45 2.49 10.76
N VAL A 223 1.63 3.67 11.39
CA VAL A 223 2.71 4.62 11.06
C VAL A 223 4.09 3.97 11.22
N LEU A 224 4.32 3.23 12.31
CA LEU A 224 5.59 2.53 12.52
C LEU A 224 5.77 1.35 11.54
N MET A 225 4.70 0.61 11.25
CA MET A 225 4.73 -0.47 10.25
C MET A 225 5.10 0.05 8.86
N GLU A 226 4.50 1.17 8.45
CA GLU A 226 4.80 1.83 7.17
C GLU A 226 6.27 2.27 7.13
N GLN A 227 6.76 2.94 8.16
CA GLN A 227 8.17 3.36 8.25
C GLN A 227 9.14 2.19 8.11
N ILE A 228 8.89 1.08 8.84
CA ILE A 228 9.74 -0.13 8.81
C ILE A 228 9.69 -0.78 7.43
N THR A 229 8.50 -0.88 6.84
CA THR A 229 8.29 -1.53 5.54
C THR A 229 8.96 -0.74 4.43
N LEU A 230 8.77 0.59 4.39
CA LEU A 230 9.41 1.47 3.41
C LEU A 230 10.93 1.45 3.53
N LYS A 231 11.46 1.49 4.76
CA LYS A 231 12.91 1.30 4.98
C LYS A 231 13.38 -0.02 4.39
N LYS A 232 12.65 -1.11 4.62
CA LYS A 232 13.03 -2.43 4.10
C LYS A 232 12.98 -2.50 2.57
N MET A 233 11.98 -1.87 1.95
CA MET A 233 11.89 -1.75 0.49
C MET A 233 13.09 -1.00 -0.09
N ARG A 234 13.52 0.10 0.54
CA ARG A 234 14.74 0.84 0.13
C ARG A 234 16.01 0.00 0.24
N GLU A 235 16.15 -0.79 1.31
CA GLU A 235 17.28 -1.75 1.44
C GLU A 235 17.26 -2.80 0.31
N ILE A 236 16.09 -3.28 -0.10
CA ILE A 236 15.94 -4.27 -1.18
C ILE A 236 16.33 -3.67 -2.54
N ILE A 237 15.94 -2.41 -2.78
CA ILE A 237 16.35 -1.60 -3.94
C ILE A 237 17.88 -1.47 -3.99
N GLY A 238 18.53 -1.34 -2.83
CA GLY A 238 19.98 -1.21 -2.71
C GLY A 238 20.44 0.18 -2.24
N TRP A 239 19.52 1.02 -1.78
CA TRP A 239 19.85 2.32 -1.22
C TRP A 239 20.47 2.21 0.17
N SER A 240 21.31 3.18 0.51
CA SER A 240 21.93 3.32 1.83
C SER A 240 20.89 3.37 2.94
N SER A 241 21.21 2.77 4.10
CA SER A 241 20.33 2.84 5.28
C SER A 241 20.32 4.20 5.97
N LYS A 242 21.22 5.12 5.58
CA LYS A 242 21.37 6.45 6.21
C LYS A 242 20.31 7.44 5.73
N ASP A 243 20.04 7.44 4.43
CA ASP A 243 19.13 8.38 3.76
C ASP A 243 17.99 7.61 3.09
N GLY A 244 16.91 8.32 2.75
CA GLY A 244 15.80 7.77 1.97
C GLY A 244 14.45 7.97 2.64
N ASP A 245 13.46 8.23 1.79
CA ASP A 245 12.11 8.59 2.18
C ASP A 245 11.09 7.78 1.37
N GLY A 246 9.80 7.90 1.71
CA GLY A 246 8.71 7.26 0.97
C GLY A 246 7.37 7.40 1.67
N ILE A 247 6.31 7.14 0.91
CA ILE A 247 4.93 7.09 1.41
C ILE A 247 4.14 6.09 0.56
N PHE A 248 3.17 5.40 1.15
CA PHE A 248 2.19 4.65 0.35
C PHE A 248 1.23 5.61 -0.35
N SER A 249 0.79 5.26 -1.56
CA SER A 249 -0.14 6.08 -2.35
C SER A 249 -1.28 5.22 -2.89
N PRO A 250 -2.44 5.82 -3.22
CA PRO A 250 -3.59 5.10 -3.77
C PRO A 250 -3.36 4.76 -5.26
N GLY A 251 -2.42 3.86 -5.51
CA GLY A 251 -2.08 3.32 -6.82
C GLY A 251 -0.82 3.91 -7.46
N GLY A 252 -0.13 3.08 -8.25
CA GLY A 252 1.15 3.45 -8.89
C GLY A 252 1.10 4.68 -9.80
N ALA A 253 -0.08 5.00 -10.37
CA ALA A 253 -0.27 6.22 -11.13
C ALA A 253 -0.06 7.50 -10.30
N ILE A 254 -0.49 7.48 -9.03
CA ILE A 254 -0.29 8.60 -8.09
C ILE A 254 1.15 8.60 -7.57
N SER A 255 1.78 7.44 -7.35
CA SER A 255 3.23 7.37 -7.08
C SER A 255 4.07 7.99 -8.19
N ASN A 256 3.73 7.71 -9.46
CA ASN A 256 4.37 8.34 -10.63
C ASN A 256 4.11 9.86 -10.69
N MET A 257 2.96 10.33 -10.21
CA MET A 257 2.69 11.76 -10.08
C MET A 257 3.54 12.40 -8.97
N TYR A 258 3.69 11.72 -7.83
CA TYR A 258 4.57 12.16 -6.73
C TYR A 258 6.02 12.27 -7.16
N SER A 259 6.55 11.33 -7.94
CA SER A 259 7.95 11.39 -8.40
C SER A 259 8.20 12.62 -9.28
N ILE A 260 7.27 12.94 -10.18
CA ILE A 260 7.34 14.15 -11.02
C ILE A 260 7.25 15.42 -10.16
N MET A 261 6.34 15.46 -9.17
CA MET A 261 6.21 16.58 -8.24
C MET A 261 7.48 16.79 -7.42
N ALA A 262 8.08 15.71 -6.92
CA ALA A 262 9.32 15.74 -6.15
C ALA A 262 10.49 16.23 -7.00
N ALA A 263 10.65 15.69 -8.22
CA ALA A 263 11.68 16.13 -9.15
C ALA A 263 11.54 17.61 -9.50
N ARG A 264 10.33 18.08 -9.80
CA ARG A 264 10.07 19.50 -10.06
C ARG A 264 10.41 20.36 -8.86
N TYR A 265 9.99 19.96 -7.66
CA TYR A 265 10.28 20.71 -6.45
C TYR A 265 11.78 20.77 -6.13
N LYS A 266 12.52 19.70 -6.44
CA LYS A 266 13.98 19.64 -6.25
C LYS A 266 14.71 20.67 -7.13
N TYR A 267 14.33 20.77 -8.40
CA TYR A 267 15.01 21.66 -9.36
C TYR A 267 14.42 23.08 -9.42
N PHE A 268 13.11 23.21 -9.18
CA PHE A 268 12.35 24.46 -9.31
C PHE A 268 11.35 24.62 -8.14
N PRO A 269 11.83 24.77 -6.89
CA PRO A 269 10.96 24.89 -5.71
C PRO A 269 10.00 26.09 -5.78
N GLU A 270 10.35 27.13 -6.53
CA GLU A 270 9.54 28.34 -6.74
C GLU A 270 8.22 28.06 -7.44
N VAL A 271 8.08 26.96 -8.20
CA VAL A 271 6.80 26.56 -8.82
C VAL A 271 5.71 26.36 -7.77
N LYS A 272 6.08 25.94 -6.54
CA LYS A 272 5.14 25.73 -5.45
C LYS A 272 4.32 26.97 -5.12
N THR A 273 4.92 28.17 -5.23
CA THR A 273 4.26 29.44 -4.87
C THR A 273 3.98 30.33 -6.08
N LYS A 274 4.77 30.22 -7.15
CA LYS A 274 4.67 31.07 -8.35
C LYS A 274 4.01 30.39 -9.56
N GLY A 275 3.78 29.07 -9.48
CA GLY A 275 3.20 28.29 -10.57
C GLY A 275 4.16 28.02 -11.73
N MET A 276 3.72 27.17 -12.67
CA MET A 276 4.54 26.71 -13.81
C MET A 276 4.93 27.83 -14.78
N ALA A 277 4.15 28.90 -14.88
CA ALA A 277 4.43 30.02 -15.78
C ALA A 277 5.64 30.86 -15.35
N ALA A 278 6.10 30.71 -14.10
CA ALA A 278 7.24 31.45 -13.56
C ALA A 278 8.60 30.81 -13.88
N VAL A 279 8.62 29.64 -14.51
CA VAL A 279 9.84 28.90 -14.85
C VAL A 279 9.89 28.61 -16.36
N PRO A 280 11.07 28.27 -16.92
CA PRO A 280 11.17 27.84 -18.31
C PRO A 280 10.30 26.62 -18.60
N LYS A 281 10.07 26.34 -19.89
CA LYS A 281 9.33 25.15 -20.29
C LYS A 281 10.09 23.88 -19.89
N LEU A 282 9.54 23.17 -18.90
CA LEU A 282 10.11 21.93 -18.37
C LEU A 282 9.67 20.73 -19.22
N VAL A 283 10.60 19.79 -19.46
CA VAL A 283 10.36 18.61 -20.29
C VAL A 283 10.66 17.33 -19.52
N LEU A 284 9.75 16.35 -19.65
CA LEU A 284 9.87 15.01 -19.09
C LEU A 284 10.03 13.99 -20.21
N PHE A 285 10.78 12.93 -19.97
CA PHE A 285 10.97 11.84 -20.91
C PHE A 285 10.44 10.53 -20.36
N THR A 286 9.88 9.69 -21.23
CA THR A 286 9.44 8.35 -20.88
C THR A 286 9.42 7.45 -22.11
N SER A 287 9.48 6.14 -21.90
CA SER A 287 9.36 5.14 -22.97
C SER A 287 8.05 5.29 -23.77
N GLU A 288 8.08 5.06 -25.09
CA GLU A 288 6.86 4.88 -25.92
C GLU A 288 5.92 3.80 -25.37
N GLN A 289 6.45 2.81 -24.64
CA GLN A 289 5.70 1.70 -24.04
C GLN A 289 5.51 1.85 -22.52
N SER A 290 5.82 3.01 -21.95
CA SER A 290 5.59 3.28 -20.53
C SER A 290 4.10 3.35 -20.18
N HIS A 291 3.80 3.27 -18.88
CA HIS A 291 2.44 3.42 -18.41
C HIS A 291 1.89 4.83 -18.71
N TYR A 292 0.64 4.90 -19.18
CA TYR A 292 0.00 6.16 -19.60
C TYR A 292 -0.12 7.21 -18.47
N SER A 293 0.07 6.81 -17.20
CA SER A 293 0.05 7.72 -16.05
C SER A 293 1.07 8.84 -16.15
N ILE A 294 2.21 8.64 -16.83
CA ILE A 294 3.21 9.72 -16.98
C ILE A 294 2.63 10.87 -17.81
N LYS A 295 1.95 10.58 -18.93
CA LYS A 295 1.24 11.61 -19.70
C LYS A 295 0.09 12.23 -18.90
N LYS A 296 -0.68 11.42 -18.17
CA LYS A 296 -1.78 11.91 -17.32
C LYS A 296 -1.28 12.87 -16.23
N ALA A 297 -0.16 12.56 -15.60
CA ALA A 297 0.50 13.41 -14.62
C ALA A 297 1.07 14.69 -15.28
N GLY A 298 1.68 14.59 -16.46
CA GLY A 298 2.16 15.76 -17.21
C GLY A 298 1.03 16.75 -17.52
N ALA A 299 -0.15 16.26 -17.90
CA ALA A 299 -1.34 17.09 -18.08
C ALA A 299 -1.81 17.70 -16.75
N ALA A 300 -2.05 16.87 -15.73
CA ALA A 300 -2.61 17.30 -14.45
C ALA A 300 -1.71 18.28 -13.67
N LEU A 301 -0.39 18.12 -13.76
CA LEU A 301 0.58 18.94 -13.04
C LEU A 301 0.95 20.25 -13.78
N GLY A 302 0.32 20.53 -14.92
CA GLY A 302 0.49 21.78 -15.67
C GLY A 302 1.71 21.84 -16.58
N PHE A 303 2.30 20.69 -16.95
CA PHE A 303 3.34 20.63 -17.98
C PHE A 303 2.75 20.63 -19.39
N GLY A 304 1.57 20.03 -19.56
CA GLY A 304 0.98 19.76 -20.87
C GLY A 304 1.60 18.52 -21.52
N THR A 305 0.79 17.74 -22.23
CA THR A 305 1.23 16.44 -22.78
C THR A 305 2.27 16.57 -23.89
N ASP A 306 2.35 17.72 -24.55
CA ASP A 306 3.36 18.03 -25.57
C ASP A 306 4.79 18.06 -25.00
N ASN A 307 4.91 18.29 -23.69
CA ASN A 307 6.18 18.32 -22.96
C ASN A 307 6.51 17.01 -22.26
N VAL A 308 5.72 15.95 -22.52
CA VAL A 308 6.01 14.57 -22.14
C VAL A 308 6.50 13.83 -23.39
N ILE A 309 7.81 13.87 -23.58
CA ILE A 309 8.47 13.40 -24.80
C ILE A 309 8.68 11.89 -24.72
N LEU A 310 8.18 11.18 -25.73
CA LEU A 310 8.34 9.75 -25.84
C LEU A 310 9.71 9.40 -26.43
N ILE A 311 10.39 8.46 -25.78
CA ILE A 311 11.67 7.89 -26.20
C ILE A 311 11.39 6.60 -26.97
N LYS A 312 12.05 6.44 -28.12
CA LYS A 312 11.89 5.26 -28.99
C LYS A 312 12.24 3.97 -28.28
N CYS A 313 11.46 2.94 -28.55
CA CYS A 313 11.76 1.57 -28.13
C CYS A 313 12.41 0.74 -29.23
N ASN A 314 13.25 -0.21 -28.84
CA ASN A 314 13.67 -1.30 -29.74
C ASN A 314 12.59 -2.39 -29.85
N GLU A 315 12.84 -3.40 -30.68
CA GLU A 315 11.91 -4.52 -30.93
C GLU A 315 11.50 -5.29 -29.66
N ARG A 316 12.33 -5.22 -28.60
CA ARG A 316 12.07 -5.86 -27.31
C ARG A 316 11.31 -4.96 -26.33
N GLY A 317 10.82 -3.80 -26.78
CA GLY A 317 10.05 -2.84 -25.99
C GLY A 317 10.86 -2.06 -24.96
N LYS A 318 12.19 -1.97 -25.14
CA LYS A 318 13.09 -1.25 -24.23
C LYS A 318 13.47 0.09 -24.84
N ILE A 319 13.59 1.13 -24.02
CA ILE A 319 14.19 2.41 -24.40
C ILE A 319 15.53 2.18 -25.13
N ILE A 320 15.75 2.95 -26.19
CA ILE A 320 17.04 3.10 -26.86
C ILE A 320 17.75 4.31 -26.24
N PRO A 321 18.83 4.14 -25.43
CA PRO A 321 19.47 5.26 -24.71
C PRO A 321 19.98 6.38 -25.62
N ALA A 322 20.43 6.04 -26.84
CA ALA A 322 20.84 7.03 -27.82
C ALA A 322 19.68 7.96 -28.28
N ASP A 323 18.45 7.45 -28.38
CA ASP A 323 17.28 8.30 -28.67
C ASP A 323 16.97 9.20 -27.47
N PHE A 324 17.08 8.69 -26.24
CA PHE A 324 16.92 9.51 -25.03
C PHE A 324 17.90 10.69 -25.02
N GLU A 325 19.19 10.44 -25.22
CA GLU A 325 20.20 11.49 -25.25
C GLU A 325 19.94 12.51 -26.39
N ALA A 326 19.55 12.05 -27.58
CA ALA A 326 19.20 12.93 -28.69
C ALA A 326 18.01 13.84 -28.34
N LYS A 327 16.98 13.32 -27.67
CA LYS A 327 15.78 14.10 -27.26
C LYS A 327 16.10 15.13 -26.17
N ILE A 328 17.04 14.83 -25.26
CA ILE A 328 17.56 15.82 -24.31
C ILE A 328 18.18 16.99 -25.07
N LEU A 329 19.07 16.70 -26.03
CA LEU A 329 19.78 17.72 -26.81
C LEU A 329 18.79 18.56 -27.64
N GLU A 330 17.81 17.93 -28.28
CA GLU A 330 16.75 18.62 -29.03
C GLU A 330 15.94 19.58 -28.14
N ALA A 331 15.54 19.14 -26.94
CA ALA A 331 14.82 19.98 -25.99
C ALA A 331 15.67 21.19 -25.56
N LYS A 332 16.95 20.99 -25.24
CA LYS A 332 17.87 22.08 -24.88
C LYS A 332 18.09 23.05 -26.04
N GLN A 333 18.17 22.57 -27.28
CA GLN A 333 18.29 23.41 -28.47
C GLN A 333 17.09 24.35 -28.66
N LYS A 334 15.88 23.90 -28.25
CA LYS A 334 14.65 24.73 -28.25
C LYS A 334 14.56 25.69 -27.06
N GLY A 335 15.57 25.74 -26.19
CA GLY A 335 15.57 26.52 -24.96
C GLY A 335 14.70 25.93 -23.84
N TYR A 336 14.30 24.66 -23.96
CA TYR A 336 13.53 23.96 -22.93
C TYR A 336 14.48 23.33 -21.91
N VAL A 337 13.94 22.95 -20.75
CA VAL A 337 14.73 22.38 -19.66
C VAL A 337 14.31 20.93 -19.40
N PRO A 338 15.09 19.95 -19.89
CA PRO A 338 15.07 18.56 -19.42
C PRO A 338 15.30 18.50 -17.92
N PHE A 339 14.44 17.80 -17.17
CA PHE A 339 14.65 17.63 -15.71
C PHE A 339 14.32 16.24 -15.17
N TYR A 340 13.64 15.38 -15.95
CA TYR A 340 13.10 14.13 -15.46
C TYR A 340 13.05 13.08 -16.56
N VAL A 341 13.41 11.84 -16.23
CA VAL A 341 13.11 10.66 -17.05
C VAL A 341 12.45 9.57 -16.21
N ASN A 342 11.45 8.90 -16.80
CA ASN A 342 10.88 7.66 -16.31
C ASN A 342 11.46 6.47 -17.09
N ALA A 343 12.20 5.60 -16.41
CA ALA A 343 12.58 4.28 -16.89
C ALA A 343 11.57 3.25 -16.37
N THR A 344 10.98 2.43 -17.24
CA THR A 344 9.98 1.43 -16.85
C THR A 344 10.65 0.08 -16.61
N ALA A 345 10.57 -0.41 -15.37
CA ALA A 345 11.06 -1.73 -14.98
C ALA A 345 9.88 -2.72 -14.95
N GLY A 346 9.50 -3.23 -16.12
CA GLY A 346 8.35 -4.11 -16.32
C GLY A 346 7.16 -3.38 -16.93
N THR A 347 7.18 -3.15 -18.24
CA THR A 347 6.05 -2.55 -18.99
C THR A 347 4.79 -3.41 -18.89
N THR A 348 3.61 -2.80 -18.87
CA THR A 348 2.31 -3.49 -18.71
C THR A 348 2.06 -4.60 -19.74
N VAL A 349 2.42 -4.37 -21.01
CA VAL A 349 2.10 -5.31 -22.11
C VAL A 349 3.22 -6.33 -22.33
N TYR A 350 4.44 -5.88 -22.67
CA TYR A 350 5.55 -6.79 -22.98
C TYR A 350 6.25 -7.38 -21.74
N GLY A 351 6.09 -6.77 -20.56
CA GLY A 351 6.97 -7.05 -19.42
C GLY A 351 8.43 -6.67 -19.69
N ALA A 352 8.69 -5.70 -20.57
CA ALA A 352 10.02 -5.21 -20.91
C ALA A 352 10.62 -4.38 -19.76
N PHE A 353 11.95 -4.34 -19.70
CA PHE A 353 12.72 -3.62 -18.68
C PHE A 353 13.66 -2.64 -19.38
N ASP A 354 13.49 -1.35 -19.16
CA ASP A 354 14.39 -0.35 -19.71
C ASP A 354 15.82 -0.54 -19.17
N PRO A 355 16.88 -0.18 -19.94
CA PRO A 355 18.26 -0.34 -19.51
C PRO A 355 18.65 0.75 -18.48
N ILE A 356 18.29 0.54 -17.21
CA ILE A 356 18.39 1.56 -16.15
C ILE A 356 19.82 2.09 -15.99
N GLN A 357 20.85 1.25 -16.01
CA GLN A 357 22.25 1.70 -15.91
C GLN A 357 22.62 2.71 -17.00
N GLU A 358 22.32 2.41 -18.27
CA GLU A 358 22.63 3.30 -19.41
C GLU A 358 21.83 4.60 -19.33
N ILE A 359 20.58 4.53 -18.86
CA ILE A 359 19.74 5.72 -18.63
C ILE A 359 20.30 6.55 -17.48
N ALA A 360 20.75 5.92 -16.39
CA ALA A 360 21.35 6.58 -15.24
C ALA A 360 22.63 7.33 -15.61
N ASP A 361 23.51 6.74 -16.43
CA ASP A 361 24.71 7.40 -16.94
C ASP A 361 24.37 8.71 -17.69
N ILE A 362 23.32 8.68 -18.52
CA ILE A 362 22.82 9.87 -19.22
C ILE A 362 22.23 10.88 -18.22
N CYS A 363 21.48 10.42 -17.21
CA CYS A 363 20.90 11.29 -16.19
C CYS A 363 21.96 12.02 -15.38
N GLU A 364 23.03 11.34 -14.98
CA GLU A 364 24.16 11.94 -14.26
C GLU A 364 24.88 12.97 -15.15
N LYS A 365 25.12 12.65 -16.42
CA LYS A 365 25.75 13.56 -17.39
C LYS A 365 24.98 14.87 -17.58
N TYR A 366 23.65 14.81 -17.62
CA TYR A 366 22.80 15.96 -17.92
C TYR A 366 22.08 16.55 -16.70
N ASN A 367 22.30 15.99 -15.50
CA ASN A 367 21.65 16.35 -14.23
C ASN A 367 20.11 16.28 -14.32
N LEU A 368 19.59 15.08 -14.64
CA LEU A 368 18.15 14.79 -14.63
C LEU A 368 17.79 13.91 -13.42
N TRP A 369 16.55 14.07 -12.94
CA TRP A 369 15.97 13.11 -12.02
C TRP A 369 15.68 11.79 -12.75
N LEU A 370 16.22 10.69 -12.24
CA LEU A 370 15.85 9.34 -12.64
C LEU A 370 14.73 8.82 -11.75
N HIS A 371 13.59 8.52 -12.34
CA HIS A 371 12.54 7.72 -11.71
C HIS A 371 12.46 6.37 -12.39
N VAL A 372 12.34 5.30 -11.60
CA VAL A 372 12.10 3.95 -12.11
C VAL A 372 10.67 3.55 -11.76
N ASP A 373 9.80 3.48 -12.76
CA ASP A 373 8.47 2.87 -12.61
C ASP A 373 8.62 1.35 -12.54
N ALA A 374 8.76 0.86 -11.31
CA ALA A 374 8.81 -0.55 -10.96
C ALA A 374 7.48 -1.05 -10.38
N ALA A 375 6.34 -0.42 -10.70
CA ALA A 375 5.04 -0.82 -10.15
C ALA A 375 4.73 -2.29 -10.42
N TRP A 376 5.09 -2.81 -11.60
CA TRP A 376 4.94 -4.21 -11.94
C TRP A 376 6.21 -5.03 -11.67
N GLY A 377 7.34 -4.66 -12.27
CA GLY A 377 8.57 -5.46 -12.16
C GLY A 377 9.29 -5.37 -10.83
N GLY A 378 8.91 -4.46 -9.92
CA GLY A 378 9.50 -4.30 -8.60
C GLY A 378 9.42 -5.57 -7.74
N GLY A 379 8.39 -6.40 -7.94
CA GLY A 379 8.27 -7.70 -7.28
C GLY A 379 9.46 -8.64 -7.57
N LEU A 380 10.15 -8.47 -8.71
CA LEU A 380 11.31 -9.29 -9.06
C LEU A 380 12.55 -8.97 -8.21
N LEU A 381 12.60 -7.83 -7.51
CA LEU A 381 13.69 -7.53 -6.56
C LEU A 381 13.75 -8.53 -5.40
N MET A 382 12.61 -9.16 -5.08
CA MET A 382 12.52 -10.23 -4.07
C MET A 382 13.19 -11.53 -4.53
N SER A 383 13.40 -11.71 -5.84
CA SER A 383 14.01 -12.91 -6.40
C SER A 383 15.50 -12.70 -6.66
N ARG A 384 16.37 -13.42 -5.92
CA ARG A 384 17.82 -13.44 -6.19
C ARG A 384 18.15 -13.83 -7.65
N LYS A 385 17.32 -14.68 -8.27
CA LYS A 385 17.48 -15.12 -9.65
C LYS A 385 17.15 -14.03 -10.67
N HIS A 386 16.15 -13.18 -10.39
CA HIS A 386 15.57 -12.27 -11.39
C HIS A 386 15.80 -10.78 -11.12
N ARG A 387 16.27 -10.39 -9.92
CA ARG A 387 16.54 -8.99 -9.55
C ARG A 387 17.50 -8.28 -10.51
N HIS A 388 18.36 -9.02 -11.21
CA HIS A 388 19.31 -8.48 -12.18
C HIS A 388 18.66 -7.70 -13.33
N LYS A 389 17.37 -7.93 -13.61
CA LYS A 389 16.61 -7.17 -14.62
C LYS A 389 16.43 -5.70 -14.25
N LEU A 390 16.62 -5.34 -12.98
CA LEU A 390 16.51 -3.99 -12.45
C LEU A 390 17.88 -3.41 -12.03
N ASN A 391 19.00 -3.99 -12.47
CA ASN A 391 20.32 -3.43 -12.16
C ASN A 391 20.40 -1.96 -12.60
N GLY A 392 20.88 -1.08 -11.69
CA GLY A 392 20.89 0.36 -11.88
C GLY A 392 19.79 1.11 -11.11
N ILE A 393 18.80 0.40 -10.55
CA ILE A 393 17.73 1.01 -9.74
C ILE A 393 18.25 1.64 -8.44
N GLU A 394 19.44 1.28 -7.99
CA GLU A 394 20.10 1.83 -6.82
C GLU A 394 20.66 3.24 -7.00
N ARG A 395 20.71 3.76 -8.24
CA ARG A 395 21.37 5.02 -8.60
C ARG A 395 20.45 6.23 -8.57
#